data_AF-A0A9X8QZJ6-F1
#
_entry.id   AF-A0A9X8QZJ6-F1
#
_cell.length_a   1.000
_cell.length_b   1.000
_cell.length_c   1.000
_cell.angle_alpha   90.00
_cell.angle_beta   90.00
_cell.angle_gamma   90.00
#
_symmetry.space_group_name_H-M   'P 1'
#
loop_
_entity.id
_entity.type
_entity.pdbx_description
1 polymer ?
#
loop_
_entity_poly.entity_id
_entity_poly.type
_entity_poly.pdbx_seq_one_letter_code
_entity_poly.pdbx_strand_id
1 'polypeptide(L)'
;MDAKNELIKSGYNGAPAGVPGCATAGACPRGRLTAAECAPDSDYSNCIADHAERNAIRRCPPRELPGATLYSTRRPCPACWTLIEAAGIHRAVWLNEGGGIESLVLR
;
A
#
# COMPACT_ATOMS: atom_id res chain seq x y z
N MET A 1 -4.84 -0.84 -12.42
CA MET A 1 -5.68 -0.95 -13.63
C MET A 1 -4.95 -0.28 -14.76
N ASP A 2 -4.89 -0.90 -15.93
CA ASP A 2 -4.36 -0.27 -17.14
C ASP A 2 -5.40 0.67 -17.79
N ALA A 3 -5.08 1.23 -18.96
CA ALA A 3 -5.97 2.10 -19.71
C ALA A 3 -7.22 1.38 -20.29
N LYS A 4 -7.22 0.05 -20.34
CA LYS A 4 -8.36 -0.77 -20.79
C LYS A 4 -9.27 -1.17 -19.64
N ASN A 5 -8.99 -0.70 -18.41
CA ASN A 5 -9.65 -1.09 -17.17
C ASN A 5 -9.41 -2.55 -16.78
N GLU A 6 -8.28 -3.12 -17.21
CA GLU A 6 -7.87 -4.47 -16.85
C GLU A 6 -6.98 -4.44 -15.60
N LEU A 7 -7.15 -5.45 -14.73
CA LEU A 7 -6.32 -5.59 -13.54
C LEU A 7 -4.94 -6.10 -13.94
N ILE A 8 -3.93 -5.24 -13.83
CA ILE A 8 -2.53 -5.64 -14.01
C ILE A 8 -2.05 -6.48 -12.82
N LYS A 9 -2.18 -5.93 -11.61
CA LYS A 9 -1.78 -6.59 -10.36
C LYS A 9 -2.51 -6.03 -9.15
N SER A 10 -2.65 -6.86 -8.12
CA SER A 10 -3.14 -6.48 -6.80
C SER A 10 -2.06 -6.72 -5.73
N GLY A 11 -2.25 -6.11 -4.57
CA GLY A 11 -1.40 -6.26 -3.40
C GLY A 11 -2.20 -6.04 -2.11
N TYR A 12 -1.70 -6.58 -1.02
CA TYR A 12 -2.20 -6.38 0.34
C TYR A 12 -1.02 -6.12 1.27
N ASN A 13 -1.26 -5.54 2.44
CA ASN A 13 -0.21 -5.29 3.42
C ASN A 13 0.14 -6.56 4.21
N GLY A 14 1.42 -6.85 4.38
CA GLY A 14 1.82 -8.07 5.08
C GLY A 14 3.32 -8.30 5.10
N ALA A 15 3.75 -9.21 5.98
CA ALA A 15 5.14 -9.65 6.06
C ALA A 15 5.60 -10.30 4.73
N PRO A 16 6.91 -10.39 4.48
CA PRO A 16 7.44 -11.11 3.33
C PRO A 16 6.92 -12.56 3.26
N ALA A 17 6.88 -13.12 2.04
CA ALA A 17 6.40 -14.49 1.85
C ALA A 17 7.25 -15.48 2.68
N GLY A 18 6.58 -16.39 3.38
CA GLY A 18 7.22 -17.37 4.28
C GLY A 18 7.56 -16.83 5.68
N VAL A 19 7.39 -15.53 5.93
CA VAL A 19 7.54 -14.95 7.27
C VAL A 19 6.16 -14.95 7.95
N PRO A 20 6.04 -15.41 9.22
CA PRO A 20 4.80 -15.28 9.98
C PRO A 20 4.27 -13.84 9.96
N GLY A 21 3.01 -13.68 9.56
CA GLY A 21 2.38 -12.37 9.39
C GLY A 21 2.04 -11.68 10.71
N CYS A 22 1.58 -10.43 10.63
CA CYS A 22 1.35 -9.60 11.82
C CYS A 22 0.38 -10.22 12.84
N ALA A 23 -0.71 -10.82 12.36
CA ALA A 23 -1.72 -11.49 13.18
C ALA A 23 -1.43 -12.98 13.41
N THR A 24 -0.37 -13.51 12.80
CA THR A 24 0.11 -14.88 12.98
C THR A 24 1.16 -14.90 14.10
N ALA A 25 1.33 -16.00 14.83
CA ALA A 25 2.43 -16.27 15.77
C ALA A 25 2.85 -15.13 16.74
N GLY A 26 2.03 -14.08 16.92
CA GLY A 26 2.43 -12.84 17.58
C GLY A 26 3.66 -12.16 16.97
N ALA A 27 3.89 -12.29 15.66
CA ALA A 27 5.14 -11.86 15.01
C ALA A 27 5.24 -10.34 14.86
N CYS A 28 4.13 -9.61 14.85
CA CYS A 28 4.15 -8.15 14.80
C CYS A 28 4.72 -7.58 16.11
N PRO A 29 5.85 -6.86 16.10
CA PRO A 29 6.35 -6.20 17.31
C PRO A 29 5.37 -5.13 17.80
N ARG A 30 4.69 -4.44 16.88
CA ARG A 30 3.67 -3.41 17.19
C ARG A 30 2.41 -4.01 17.81
N GLY A 31 2.07 -5.26 17.45
CA GLY A 31 0.91 -5.96 18.01
C GLY A 31 1.09 -6.41 19.46
N ARG A 32 2.29 -6.25 20.03
CA ARG A 32 2.61 -6.54 21.44
C ARG A 32 2.52 -5.30 22.33
N LEU A 33 2.26 -4.14 21.75
CA LEU A 33 2.18 -2.85 22.43
C LEU A 33 0.71 -2.44 22.58
N THR A 34 0.41 -1.65 23.61
CA THR A 34 -0.90 -1.02 23.78
C THR A 34 -1.11 0.10 22.75
N ALA A 35 -2.37 0.50 22.55
CA ALA A 35 -2.69 1.62 21.66
C ALA A 35 -2.06 2.96 22.12
N ALA A 36 -1.77 3.11 23.42
CA ALA A 36 -1.08 4.29 23.96
C ALA A 36 0.42 4.28 23.62
N GLU A 37 1.05 3.10 23.61
CA GLU A 37 2.46 2.92 23.24
C GLU A 37 2.68 2.93 21.73
N CYS A 38 1.67 2.52 20.97
CA CYS A 38 1.73 2.39 19.51
C CYS A 38 0.42 2.84 18.87
N ALA A 39 0.25 4.16 18.79
CA ALA A 39 -0.93 4.77 18.16
C ALA A 39 -1.03 4.40 16.66
N PRO A 40 -2.24 4.38 16.07
CA PRO A 40 -2.41 4.34 14.62
C PRO A 40 -1.60 5.47 13.96
N ASP A 41 -1.06 5.19 12.78
CA ASP A 41 -0.28 6.15 11.98
C ASP A 41 0.94 6.77 12.69
N SER A 42 1.41 6.12 13.76
CA SER A 42 2.71 6.39 14.40
C SER A 42 3.89 5.88 13.56
N ASP A 43 5.13 6.08 14.02
CA ASP A 43 6.34 5.60 13.34
C ASP A 43 6.29 4.08 13.06
N TYR A 44 6.48 3.69 11.79
CA TYR A 44 6.48 2.30 11.32
C TYR A 44 7.91 1.74 11.10
N SER A 45 8.95 2.38 11.62
CA SER A 45 10.35 1.89 11.52
C SER A 45 10.55 0.46 12.03
N ASN A 46 9.74 0.03 13.00
CA ASN A 46 9.74 -1.33 13.56
C ASN A 46 8.73 -2.28 12.88
N CYS A 47 8.04 -1.85 11.82
CA CYS A 47 7.06 -2.68 11.14
C CYS A 47 7.73 -3.73 10.25
N ILE A 48 7.28 -4.98 10.37
CA ILE A 48 7.77 -6.09 9.52
C ILE A 48 6.96 -6.27 8.22
N ALA A 49 5.82 -5.58 8.12
CA ALA A 49 4.92 -5.71 6.97
C ALA A 49 5.23 -4.64 5.93
N ASP A 50 5.18 -5.08 4.67
CA ASP A 50 5.19 -4.19 3.51
C ASP A 50 3.76 -3.68 3.24
N HIS A 51 3.66 -2.52 2.59
CA HIS A 51 2.39 -1.89 2.25
C HIS A 51 1.73 -2.54 1.03
N ALA A 52 0.41 -2.42 0.93
CA ALA A 52 -0.35 -3.01 -0.16
C ALA A 52 0.06 -2.44 -1.53
N GLU A 53 0.31 -1.14 -1.59
CA GLU A 53 0.75 -0.39 -2.77
C GLU A 53 2.10 -0.88 -3.26
N ARG A 54 3.06 -1.05 -2.35
CA ARG A 54 4.39 -1.60 -2.64
C ARG A 54 4.29 -3.02 -3.17
N ASN A 55 3.44 -3.83 -2.54
CA ASN A 55 3.21 -5.21 -2.94
C ASN A 55 2.51 -5.35 -4.30
N ALA A 56 1.62 -4.42 -4.66
CA ALA A 56 0.98 -4.36 -5.98
C ALA A 56 1.98 -3.92 -7.06
N ILE A 57 2.81 -2.92 -6.78
CA ILE A 57 3.80 -2.37 -7.70
C ILE A 57 4.94 -3.37 -7.95
N ARG A 58 5.55 -3.93 -6.89
CA ARG A 58 6.73 -4.82 -7.01
C ARG A 58 6.46 -6.09 -7.81
N ARG A 59 5.22 -6.59 -7.78
CA ARG A 59 4.82 -7.82 -8.47
C ARG A 59 4.29 -7.57 -9.89
N CYS A 60 4.32 -6.33 -10.35
CA CYS A 60 3.90 -5.91 -11.68
C CYS A 60 5.12 -5.79 -12.60
N PRO A 61 5.04 -6.20 -13.88
CA PRO A 61 6.06 -5.86 -14.86
C PRO A 61 6.20 -4.33 -14.96
N PRO A 62 7.40 -3.74 -14.77
CA PRO A 62 7.55 -2.29 -14.71
C PRO A 62 7.04 -1.53 -15.95
N ARG A 63 7.09 -2.17 -17.13
CA ARG A 63 6.58 -1.60 -18.39
C ARG A 63 5.06 -1.43 -18.43
N GLU A 64 4.32 -2.07 -17.53
CA GLU A 64 2.84 -2.06 -17.50
C GLU A 64 2.28 -1.00 -16.51
N LEU A 65 3.15 -0.39 -15.70
CA LEU A 65 2.77 0.61 -14.69
C LEU A 65 2.62 2.04 -15.22
N PRO A 66 3.44 2.52 -16.19
CA PRO A 66 3.29 3.87 -16.71
C PRO A 66 1.89 4.14 -17.25
N GLY A 67 1.27 5.23 -16.79
CA GLY A 67 -0.09 5.60 -17.18
C GLY A 67 -1.21 4.83 -16.47
N ALA A 68 -0.88 3.84 -15.62
CA ALA A 68 -1.88 3.06 -14.90
C ALA A 68 -2.58 3.89 -13.81
N THR A 69 -3.72 3.35 -13.34
CA THR A 69 -4.40 3.83 -12.13
C THR A 69 -4.24 2.83 -10.98
N LEU A 70 -3.78 3.31 -9.82
CA LEU A 70 -3.71 2.54 -8.57
C LEU A 70 -4.96 2.79 -7.72
N TYR A 71 -5.60 1.71 -7.27
CA TYR A 71 -6.73 1.76 -6.35
C TYR A 71 -6.29 1.17 -5.01
N SER A 72 -6.60 1.87 -3.93
CA SER A 72 -6.25 1.48 -2.56
C SER A 72 -7.45 1.63 -1.63
N THR A 73 -7.51 0.82 -0.57
CA THR A 73 -8.54 0.95 0.46
C THR A 73 -8.27 2.10 1.42
N ARG A 74 -7.05 2.63 1.45
CA ARG A 74 -6.62 3.77 2.27
C ARG A 74 -5.76 4.73 1.47
N ARG A 75 -5.70 5.98 1.91
CA ARG A 75 -4.77 6.98 1.37
C ARG A 75 -3.33 6.42 1.43
N PRO A 76 -2.58 6.41 0.32
CA PRO A 76 -1.18 5.98 0.34
C PRO A 76 -0.36 6.82 1.33
N CYS A 77 0.56 6.17 2.03
CA CYS A 77 1.47 6.88 2.95
C CYS A 77 2.55 7.65 2.16
N PRO A 78 3.28 8.61 2.80
CA PRO A 78 4.33 9.37 2.12
C PRO A 78 5.36 8.51 1.38
N ALA A 79 5.78 7.39 1.99
CA ALA A 79 6.74 6.49 1.39
C ALA A 79 6.18 5.65 0.23
N CYS A 80 4.87 5.46 0.15
CA CYS A 80 4.20 4.84 -1.00
C CYS A 80 4.00 5.84 -2.13
N TRP A 81 3.76 7.13 -1.83
CA TRP A 81 3.65 8.17 -2.86
C TRP A 81 4.90 8.28 -3.72
N THR A 82 6.08 8.33 -3.10
CA THR A 82 7.35 8.34 -3.84
C THR A 82 7.48 7.14 -4.78
N LEU A 83 7.03 5.95 -4.35
CA LEU A 83 7.06 4.76 -5.19
C LEU A 83 6.03 4.82 -6.33
N ILE A 84 4.82 5.30 -6.06
CA ILE A 84 3.75 5.47 -7.05
C ILE A 84 4.22 6.40 -8.18
N GLU A 85 4.82 7.54 -7.81
CA GLU A 85 5.38 8.49 -8.77
C GLU A 85 6.55 7.90 -9.56
N ALA A 86 7.48 7.21 -8.89
CA ALA A 86 8.62 6.56 -9.52
C ALA A 86 8.19 5.44 -10.50
N ALA A 87 7.09 4.75 -10.21
CA ALA A 87 6.51 3.73 -11.09
C ALA A 87 5.81 4.31 -12.33
N GLY A 88 5.66 5.63 -12.44
CA GLY A 88 4.98 6.28 -13.57
C GLY A 88 3.46 6.15 -13.55
N ILE A 89 2.88 5.79 -12.40
CA ILE A 89 1.42 5.68 -12.23
C ILE A 89 0.82 7.09 -12.38
N HIS A 90 -0.21 7.21 -13.22
CA HIS A 90 -0.83 8.48 -13.59
C HIS A 90 -1.86 8.95 -12.55
N ARG A 91 -2.57 8.01 -11.93
CA ARG A 91 -3.66 8.31 -11.00
C ARG A 91 -3.68 7.34 -9.82
N ALA A 92 -3.94 7.87 -8.63
CA ALA A 92 -4.22 7.07 -7.45
C ALA A 92 -5.63 7.38 -6.91
N VAL A 93 -6.37 6.37 -6.48
CA VAL A 93 -7.74 6.44 -5.98
C VAL A 93 -7.83 5.70 -4.65
N TRP A 94 -8.47 6.29 -3.64
CA TRP A 94 -8.65 5.68 -2.34
C TRP A 94 -9.97 6.04 -1.67
N LEU A 95 -10.32 5.32 -0.61
CA LEU A 95 -11.44 5.66 0.27
C LEU A 95 -10.96 6.64 1.36
N ASN A 96 -11.74 7.69 1.61
CA ASN A 96 -11.55 8.57 2.75
C ASN A 96 -12.21 8.01 4.02
N GLU A 97 -11.97 8.65 5.16
CA GLU A 97 -12.49 8.18 6.46
C GLU A 97 -14.02 8.14 6.54
N GLY A 98 -14.71 8.94 5.73
CA GLY A 98 -16.18 8.94 5.61
C GLY A 98 -16.73 7.92 4.60
N GLY A 99 -15.88 7.07 4.01
CA GLY A 99 -16.27 6.11 2.97
C GLY A 99 -16.49 6.73 1.59
N GLY A 100 -16.19 8.02 1.42
CA GLY A 100 -16.17 8.69 0.12
C GLY A 100 -14.93 8.30 -0.70
N ILE A 101 -14.98 8.55 -2.01
CA ILE A 101 -13.86 8.27 -2.92
C ILE A 101 -13.07 9.55 -3.13
N GLU A 102 -11.76 9.47 -2.91
CA GLU A 102 -10.78 10.51 -3.23
C GLU A 102 -9.83 10.02 -4.32
N SER A 103 -9.28 10.96 -5.09
CA SER A 103 -8.24 10.63 -6.06
C SER A 103 -7.29 11.79 -6.31
N LEU A 104 -6.06 11.44 -6.72
CA LEU A 104 -5.04 12.38 -7.17
C LEU A 104 -4.55 11.96 -8.56
N VAL A 105 -4.54 12.92 -9.49
CA VAL A 105 -3.89 12.79 -10.80
C VAL A 105 -2.48 13.35 -10.64
N LEU A 106 -1.47 12.52 -10.90
CA LEU A 106 -0.06 12.85 -10.67
C LEU A 106 0.63 13.44 -11.91
N ARG A 107 0.16 13.10 -13.12
CA ARG A 107 0.72 13.52 -14.41
C ARG A 107 -0.36 13.69 -15.45
#